data_AF-A0A2P7AUV3-F1
#
_entry.id   AF-A0A2P7AUV3-F1
#
_cell.length_a   1.000
_cell.length_b   1.000
_cell.length_c   1.000
_cell.angle_alpha   90.00
_cell.angle_beta   90.00
_cell.angle_gamma   90.00
#
_symmetry.space_group_name_H-M   'P 1'
#
loop_
_entity.id
_entity.type
_entity.pdbx_description
1 polymer ?
#
loop_
_entity_poly.entity_id
_entity_poly.type
_entity_poly.pdbx_seq_one_letter_code
_entity_poly.pdbx_strand_id
1 'polypeptide(L)' 'MTETPSKPFYPSHMEKAPAGLFEHYCMHPGCKSWGAFGFDKRYGLEWYCSEHKGDAGE' A
#
# COMPACT_ATOMS: atom_id res chain seq x y z
N MET A 1 -11.55 38.89 -8.74
CA MET A 1 -11.66 37.99 -7.57
C MET A 1 -11.79 36.59 -8.15
N THR A 2 -10.71 35.83 -8.13
CA THR A 2 -10.61 34.51 -8.79
C THR A 2 -11.10 33.43 -7.85
N GLU A 3 -12.31 32.92 -8.10
CA GLU A 3 -12.89 31.82 -7.33
C GLU A 3 -12.29 30.49 -7.83
N THR A 4 -11.30 29.99 -7.11
CA THR A 4 -10.74 28.65 -7.32
C THR A 4 -11.77 27.61 -6.87
N PRO A 5 -12.25 26.69 -7.73
CA PRO A 5 -13.14 25.62 -7.29
C PRO A 5 -12.38 24.64 -6.38
N SER A 6 -12.97 24.43 -5.21
CA SER A 6 -12.33 23.92 -3.99
C SER A 6 -12.31 22.40 -3.82
N LYS A 7 -12.42 21.60 -4.89
CA LYS A 7 -12.19 20.14 -4.84
C LYS A 7 -12.04 19.53 -6.24
N PRO A 8 -11.11 18.58 -6.44
CA PRO A 8 -11.06 17.79 -7.67
C PRO A 8 -12.35 16.95 -7.80
N PHE A 9 -12.96 16.99 -8.99
CA PHE A 9 -14.10 16.16 -9.35
C PHE A 9 -13.61 14.73 -9.58
N TYR A 10 -13.75 13.87 -8.58
CA TYR A 10 -13.52 12.44 -8.74
C TYR A 10 -14.74 11.78 -9.39
N PRO A 11 -14.56 10.91 -10.41
CA PRO A 11 -15.68 10.25 -11.08
C PRO A 11 -16.45 9.39 -10.07
N SER A 12 -17.77 9.30 -10.25
CA SER A 12 -18.70 8.63 -9.31
C SER A 12 -18.42 7.15 -9.06
N HIS A 13 -17.67 6.47 -9.93
CA HIS A 13 -17.23 5.09 -9.73
C HIS A 13 -15.97 4.97 -8.86
N MET A 14 -15.36 6.08 -8.47
CA MET A 14 -14.25 6.11 -7.53
C MET A 14 -14.82 6.18 -6.11
N GLU A 15 -15.54 5.10 -5.77
CA GLU A 15 -15.98 4.79 -4.44
C GLU A 15 -14.76 4.94 -3.53
N LYS A 16 -14.82 5.94 -2.65
CA LYS A 16 -13.77 6.37 -1.72
C LYS A 16 -12.80 5.24 -1.40
N ALA A 17 -11.51 5.40 -1.77
CA ALA A 17 -10.49 4.43 -1.40
C ALA A 17 -10.63 4.14 0.11
N PRO A 18 -10.56 2.86 0.54
CA PRO A 18 -10.75 2.49 1.93
C PRO A 18 -9.90 3.41 2.81
N ALA A 19 -10.53 4.02 3.81
CA ALA A 19 -9.93 5.13 4.57
C ALA A 19 -8.75 4.73 5.47
N GLY A 20 -8.23 3.50 5.32
CA GLY A 20 -7.02 3.03 5.99
C GLY A 20 -5.93 2.82 4.97
N LEU A 21 -4.93 3.70 4.96
CA LEU A 21 -3.60 3.30 4.50
C LEU A 21 -3.11 2.30 5.53
N PHE A 22 -3.23 1.01 5.23
CA PHE A 22 -2.65 -0.01 6.10
C PHE A 22 -1.14 0.15 6.03
N GLU A 23 -0.53 0.49 7.16
CA GLU A 23 0.91 0.62 7.27
C GLU A 23 1.55 -0.76 7.23
N HIS A 24 2.24 -1.03 6.13
CA HIS A 24 2.89 -2.30 5.87
C HIS A 24 4.39 -2.08 5.81
N TYR A 25 5.11 -2.59 6.81
CA TYR A 25 6.56 -2.66 6.79
C TYR A 25 7.01 -4.00 6.20
N CYS A 26 8.23 -4.01 5.67
CA CYS A 26 8.86 -5.23 5.22
C CYS A 26 8.97 -6.24 6.37
N MET A 27 8.44 -7.45 6.18
CA MET A 27 8.47 -8.54 7.18
C MET A 27 9.85 -9.19 7.34
N HIS A 28 10.79 -8.92 6.44
CA HIS A 28 12.16 -9.43 6.55
C HIS A 28 12.84 -8.96 7.86
N PRO A 29 13.47 -9.87 8.63
CA PRO A 29 14.07 -9.52 9.92
C PRO A 29 15.13 -8.43 9.79
N GLY A 30 14.96 -7.36 10.56
CA GLY A 30 15.88 -6.21 10.55
C GLY A 30 15.61 -5.18 9.44
N CYS A 31 14.65 -5.43 8.54
CA CYS A 31 14.22 -4.44 7.57
C CYS A 31 13.17 -3.50 8.18
N LYS A 32 13.34 -2.19 7.99
CA LYS A 32 12.39 -1.15 8.41
C LYS A 32 11.78 -0.39 7.22
N SER A 33 12.05 -0.86 6.02
CA SER A 33 11.57 -0.26 4.78
C SER A 33 10.08 -0.54 4.59
N TRP A 34 9.41 0.35 3.85
CA TRP A 34 8.01 0.16 3.47
C TRP A 34 7.84 -1.09 2.60
N GLY A 35 6.87 -1.93 2.96
CA GLY A 35 6.46 -3.11 2.22
C GLY A 35 5.52 -2.74 1.09
N ALA A 36 6.05 -2.44 -0.09
CA ALA A 36 5.24 -2.09 -1.27
C ALA A 36 4.66 -3.33 -1.98
N PHE A 37 5.15 -4.53 -1.68
CA PHE A 37 4.78 -5.78 -2.35
C PHE A 37 4.11 -6.73 -1.35
N GLY A 38 2.82 -6.99 -1.54
CA GLY A 38 2.07 -7.98 -0.76
C GLY A 38 2.01 -9.34 -1.48
N PHE A 39 2.31 -10.41 -0.76
CA PHE A 39 2.31 -11.79 -1.25
C PHE A 39 1.29 -12.62 -0.48
N ASP A 40 0.37 -13.25 -1.20
CA ASP A 40 -0.60 -14.16 -0.60
C ASP A 40 0.09 -15.46 -0.19
N LYS A 41 -0.07 -15.81 1.08
CA LYS A 41 0.49 -17.01 1.70
C LYS A 41 -0.62 -17.76 2.41
N ARG A 42 -0.35 -19.03 2.73
CA ARG A 42 -1.34 -19.95 3.32
C ARG A 42 -2.04 -19.41 4.57
N TYR A 43 -1.39 -18.52 5.34
CA TYR A 43 -1.90 -18.01 6.61
C TYR A 43 -2.05 -16.48 6.65
N GLY A 44 -1.91 -15.78 5.52
CA GLY A 44 -2.04 -14.32 5.50
C GLY A 44 -1.27 -13.66 4.35
N LEU A 45 -1.30 -12.34 4.35
CA LEU A 45 -0.58 -11.51 3.38
C LEU A 45 0.76 -11.07 3.99
N GLU A 46 1.86 -11.47 3.37
CA GLU A 46 3.21 -11.04 3.77
C GLU A 46 3.65 -9.84 2.93
N TRP A 47 4.26 -8.84 3.56
CA TRP A 47 4.66 -7.60 2.90
C TRP A 47 6.17 -7.45 2.86
N TYR A 48 6.72 -7.12 1.69
CA TYR A 48 8.16 -6.97 1.51
C TYR A 48 8.51 -5.70 0.71
N CYS A 49 9.71 -5.17 0.94
CA CYS A 49 10.26 -4.08 0.13
C CYS A 49 10.78 -4.61 -1.22
N SER A 50 11.20 -3.71 -2.12
CA SER A 50 11.74 -4.10 -3.44
C SER A 50 12.98 -4.99 -3.35
N GLU A 51 13.77 -4.85 -2.28
CA GLU A 51 14.99 -5.62 -2.04
C GLU A 51 14.67 -7.04 -1.55
N HIS A 52 13.70 -7.18 -0.63
CA HIS A 52 13.36 -8.47 -0.01
C HIS A 52 12.14 -9.15 -0.62
N LYS A 53 11.61 -8.67 -1.76
CA LYS A 53 10.46 -9.30 -2.43
C LYS A 53 10.71 -10.78 -2.81
N GLY A 54 11.97 -11.20 -2.91
CA GLY A 54 12.36 -12.59 -3.19
C GLY A 54 12.28 -13.52 -1.98
N ASP A 55 12.44 -12.97 -0.77
CA ASP A 55 12.33 -13.69 0.51
C ASP A 55 10.92 -14.25 0.74
N ALA A 56 9.93 -13.65 0.07
CA ALA A 56 8.56 -14.14 0.02
C ALA A 56 8.41 -15.49 -0.71
N GLY A 57 9.41 -15.99 -1.43
CA GLY A 57 9.29 -17.16 -2.30
C GLY A 57 10.20 -18.34 -1.96
N GLU A 58 11.08 -18.20 -0.95
CA GLU A 58 12.02 -19.25 -0.54
C GLU A 58 11.45 -20.18 0.54
#